data_AF-A0A1E9AD32-F1
#
_entry.id   AF-A0A1E9AD32-F1
#
_cell.length_a   1.000
_cell.length_b   1.000
_cell.length_c   1.000
_cell.angle_alpha   90.00
_cell.angle_beta   90.00
_cell.angle_gamma   90.00
#
_symmetry.space_group_name_H-M   'P 1'
#
loop_
_entity.id
_entity.type
_entity.pdbx_description
1 polymer ?
#
loop_
_entity_poly.entity_id
_entity_poly.type
_entity_poly.pdbx_seq_one_letter_code
_entity_poly.pdbx_strand_id
1 'polypeptide(L)' 'MANNFFKTLEDFRESIENGEEFNLKLNGIEYYIGYFGDDNVISEPFGVNEQKFSSFDELLDIDLHGTTLRDSWMLLTA' A
#
# COMPACT_ATOMS: atom_id res chain seq x y z
N MET A 1 16.91 6.57 -6.85
CA MET A 1 17.22 5.51 -5.87
C MET A 1 15.87 4.98 -5.41
N ALA A 2 15.47 3.81 -5.89
CA ALA A 2 14.28 3.13 -5.38
C ALA A 2 14.64 2.70 -3.94
N ASN A 3 14.07 3.38 -2.95
CA ASN A 3 14.14 2.89 -1.58
C ASN A 3 13.24 1.64 -1.57
N ASN A 4 13.83 0.46 -1.70
CA ASN A 4 13.14 -0.80 -1.44
C ASN A 4 12.75 -0.81 0.04
N PHE A 5 11.56 -0.29 0.34
CA PHE A 5 11.02 -0.23 1.70
C PHE A 5 10.78 -1.62 2.29
N PHE A 6 10.56 -2.64 1.44
CA PHE A 6 10.29 -4.01 1.87
C PHE A 6 11.13 -5.00 1.09
N LYS A 7 11.80 -5.93 1.80
CA LYS A 7 12.63 -6.97 1.16
C LYS A 7 11.79 -8.12 0.62
N THR A 8 10.62 -8.35 1.21
CA THR A 8 9.70 -9.43 0.87
C THR A 8 8.26 -8.99 1.12
N LEU A 9 7.32 -9.72 0.54
CA LEU A 9 5.89 -9.50 0.72
C LEU A 9 5.44 -9.84 2.16
N GLU A 10 6.17 -10.74 2.84
CA GLU A 10 5.97 -11.06 4.26
C GLU A 10 6.36 -9.89 5.17
N ASP A 11 7.51 -9.25 4.92
CA ASP A 11 7.95 -8.05 5.66
C ASP A 11 6.95 -6.90 5.52
N PHE A 12 6.42 -6.71 4.31
CA PHE A 12 5.34 -5.74 4.06
C PHE A 12 4.07 -6.04 4.83
N ARG A 13 3.69 -7.32 4.85
CA ARG A 13 2.54 -7.79 5.62
C ARG A 13 2.76 -7.56 7.11
N GLU A 14 3.93 -7.90 7.64
CA GLU A 14 4.27 -7.66 9.03
C GLU A 14 4.19 -6.18 9.38
N SER A 15 4.69 -5.27 8.55
CA SER A 15 4.58 -3.83 8.78
C SER A 15 3.12 -3.36 8.83
N ILE A 16 2.26 -3.85 7.91
CA ILE A 16 0.81 -3.57 7.95
C ILE A 16 0.14 -4.16 9.19
N GLU A 17 0.50 -5.37 9.60
CA GLU A 17 -0.06 -5.99 10.81
C GLU A 17 0.44 -5.29 12.09
N ASN A 18 1.61 -4.65 12.04
CA ASN A 18 2.22 -3.96 13.18
C ASN A 18 1.76 -2.51 13.38
N GLY A 19 0.94 -1.94 12.49
CA GLY A 19 0.57 -0.52 12.66
C GLY A 19 1.43 0.45 11.87
N GLU A 20 2.32 0.00 10.99
CA GLU A 20 3.26 0.91 10.33
C GLU A 20 2.60 1.66 9.17
N GLU A 21 2.86 2.96 9.13
CA GLU A 21 2.41 3.85 8.08
C GLU A 21 3.54 4.11 7.09
N PHE A 22 3.24 4.06 5.80
CA PHE A 22 4.25 4.31 4.78
C PHE A 22 3.63 4.83 3.48
N ASN A 23 4.50 5.43 2.66
CA ASN A 23 4.13 5.95 1.37
C ASN A 23 4.72 5.05 0.29
N LEU A 24 3.92 4.68 -0.70
CA LEU A 24 4.32 3.89 -1.85
C LEU A 24 4.02 4.65 -3.13
N LYS A 25 4.78 4.38 -4.18
CA LYS A 25 4.58 5.03 -5.48
C LYS A 25 4.31 3.98 -6.54
N LEU A 26 3.12 4.03 -7.13
CA LEU A 26 2.66 3.11 -8.17
C LEU A 26 2.28 3.90 -9.42
N ASN A 27 2.78 3.48 -10.58
CA ASN A 27 2.47 4.13 -11.87
C ASN A 27 2.65 5.66 -11.88
N GLY A 28 3.55 6.19 -11.04
CA GLY A 28 3.79 7.63 -10.91
C GLY A 28 2.88 8.36 -9.91
N ILE A 29 1.86 7.69 -9.36
CA ILE A 29 0.96 8.17 -8.32
C ILE A 29 1.51 7.77 -6.95
N GLU A 30 1.48 8.70 -6.00
CA GLU A 30 1.85 8.45 -4.61
C GLU A 30 0.61 7.96 -3.86
N TYR A 31 0.76 6.91 -3.07
CA TYR A 31 -0.26 6.40 -2.18
C TYR A 31 0.30 6.35 -0.77
N TYR A 32 -0.53 6.67 0.19
CA TYR A 32 -0.27 6.56 1.61
C TYR A 32 -1.08 5.38 2.14
N ILE A 33 -0.41 4.45 2.83
CA ILE A 33 -1.04 3.40 3.61
C ILE A 33 -0.81 3.70 5.08
N GLY A 34 -1.89 3.62 5.85
CA GLY A 34 -1.85 3.80 7.29
C GLY A 34 -3.21 3.57 7.92
N TYR A 35 -3.50 4.36 8.95
CA TYR A 35 -4.70 4.21 9.76
C TYR A 35 -5.48 5.52 9.76
N PHE A 36 -6.79 5.43 9.57
CA PHE A 36 -7.69 6.55 9.75
C PHE A 36 -8.76 6.18 10.78
N GLY A 37 -8.55 6.62 12.02
CA GLY A 37 -9.34 6.17 13.16
C GLY A 37 -8.98 4.73 13.54
N ASP A 38 -9.95 3.82 13.45
CA ASP A 38 -9.79 2.39 13.74
C ASP A 38 -9.64 1.53 12.46
N ASP A 39 -9.75 2.13 11.28
CA ASP A 39 -9.69 1.42 9.99
C ASP A 39 -8.31 1.58 9.33
N ASN A 40 -7.80 0.49 8.71
CA ASN A 40 -6.67 0.62 7.79
C ASN A 40 -7.14 1.24 6.48
N VAL A 41 -6.36 2.18 5.95
CA VAL A 41 -6.70 2.89 4.71
C VAL A 41 -5.52 2.99 3.77
N ILE A 42 -5.82 2.95 2.48
CA ILE A 42 -4.92 3.38 1.41
C ILE A 42 -5.57 4.59 0.73
N SER A 43 -4.80 5.64 0.51
CA SER A 43 -5.30 6.87 -0.13
C SER A 43 -4.21 7.57 -0.94
N GLU A 44 -4.61 8.35 -1.92
CA GLU A 44 -3.72 9.32 -2.57
C GLU A 44 -3.50 10.54 -1.65
N PRO A 45 -2.55 11.45 -1.96
CA PRO A 45 -2.26 12.60 -1.12
C PRO A 45 -3.53 13.41 -0.86
N PHE A 46 -3.66 13.91 0.37
CA PHE A 46 -4.84 14.64 0.83
C PHE A 46 -6.13 13.80 0.95
N GLY A 47 -6.03 12.47 1.02
CA GLY A 47 -7.19 11.59 1.22
C GLY A 47 -8.02 11.37 -0.04
N VAL A 48 -7.44 11.63 -1.21
CA VAL A 48 -8.12 11.39 -2.49
C VAL A 48 -8.22 9.88 -2.71
N ASN A 49 -9.38 9.41 -3.18
CA ASN A 49 -9.65 7.99 -3.43
C ASN A 49 -9.27 7.08 -2.24
N GLU A 50 -9.57 7.54 -1.01
CA GLU A 50 -9.41 6.72 0.19
C GLU A 50 -10.23 5.43 0.07
N GLN A 51 -9.54 4.31 0.26
CA GLN A 51 -10.12 2.98 0.31
C GLN A 51 -9.71 2.31 1.61
N LYS A 52 -10.69 1.72 2.30
CA LYS A 52 -10.49 1.00 3.54
C LYS A 52 -10.22 -0.47 3.26
N PHE A 53 -9.37 -1.09 4.05
CA PHE A 53 -9.13 -2.53 4.00
C PHE A 53 -9.09 -3.13 5.40
N SER A 54 -9.58 -4.36 5.53
CA SER A 54 -9.58 -5.10 6.79
C SER A 54 -8.54 -6.22 6.80
N SER A 55 -7.96 -6.52 5.64
CA SER A 55 -6.97 -7.59 5.49
C SER A 55 -5.90 -7.20 4.48
N PHE A 56 -4.72 -7.76 4.66
CA PHE A 56 -3.60 -7.56 3.75
C PHE A 56 -3.90 -8.04 2.32
N ASP A 57 -4.66 -9.14 2.17
CA ASP A 57 -5.07 -9.62 0.85
C ASP A 57 -6.01 -8.63 0.14
N GLU A 58 -6.91 -7.97 0.89
CA GLU A 58 -7.75 -6.90 0.33
C GLU A 58 -6.88 -5.72 -0.12
N LEU A 59 -5.90 -5.31 0.69
CA LEU A 59 -4.96 -4.26 0.31
C LEU A 59 -4.27 -4.58 -1.03
N LEU A 60 -3.84 -5.83 -1.22
CA LEU A 60 -3.18 -6.25 -2.45
C LEU A 60 -4.08 -6.22 -3.68
N ASP A 61 -5.39 -6.41 -3.51
CA ASP A 61 -6.39 -6.49 -4.58
C ASP A 61 -7.14 -5.16 -4.83
N ILE A 62 -6.89 -4.12 -4.02
CA ILE A 62 -7.47 -2.79 -4.25
C ILE A 62 -7.05 -2.25 -5.62
N ASP A 63 -8.02 -1.74 -6.38
CA ASP A 63 -7.77 -1.01 -7.62
C ASP A 63 -7.17 0.37 -7.32
N LEU A 64 -5.97 0.58 -7.82
CA LEU A 64 -5.18 1.81 -7.72
C LEU A 64 -4.96 2.35 -9.14
N HIS A 65 -6.05 2.79 -9.78
CA HIS A 65 -6.09 3.32 -11.15
C HIS A 65 -5.77 2.26 -12.21
N GLY A 66 -6.51 1.14 -12.17
CA GLY A 66 -6.37 0.07 -13.16
C GLY A 66 -5.13 -0.81 -12.96
N THR A 67 -4.46 -0.69 -11.82
CA THR A 67 -3.45 -1.63 -11.34
C THR A 67 -3.75 -2.01 -9.90
N THR A 68 -3.17 -3.11 -9.43
CA THR A 68 -3.25 -3.51 -8.02
C THR A 68 -1.86 -3.56 -7.41
N LEU A 69 -1.79 -3.53 -6.08
CA LEU A 69 -0.55 -3.76 -5.36
C LEU A 69 0.01 -5.16 -5.64
N ARG A 70 -0.86 -6.16 -5.81
CA ARG A 70 -0.47 -7.52 -6.19
C ARG A 70 0.25 -7.57 -7.54
N ASP A 71 -0.31 -6.92 -8.56
CA ASP A 71 0.27 -6.89 -9.91
C ASP A 71 1.55 -6.05 -9.95
N SER A 72 1.54 -4.93 -9.23
CA SER A 72 2.67 -4.01 -9.17
C SER A 72 3.76 -4.43 -8.18
N TRP A 73 3.55 -5.47 -7.39
CA TRP A 73 4.51 -5.90 -6.36
C TRP A 73 5.89 -6.19 -6.95
N MET A 74 5.92 -6.83 -8.13
CA MET A 74 7.18 -7.09 -8.85
C MET A 74 7.91 -5.80 -9.24
N LEU A 75 7.18 -4.70 -9.49
CA LEU A 75 7.75 -3.38 -9.79
C LEU A 75 8.24 -2.66 -8.53
N LEU A 76 7.66 -2.95 -7.38
CA LEU A 76 8.06 -2.36 -6.08
C LEU A 76 9.30 -3.02 -5.48
N THR A 77 9.61 -4.27 -5.86
CA THR A 77 10.76 -5.03 -5.33
C THR A 77 11.96 -5.13 -6.28
N ALA A 78 11.87 -4.60 -7.51
CA ALA A 78 12.89 -4.74 -8.56
C ALA A 78 14.08 -3.77 -8.44
#